data_AF-A0A3M1DWM0-F1
#
_entry.id   AF-A0A3M1DWM0-F1
#
_cell.length_a   1.000
_cell.length_b   1.000
_cell.length_c   1.000
_cell.angle_alpha   90.00
_cell.angle_beta   90.00
_cell.angle_gamma   90.00
#
_symmetry.space_group_name_H-M   'P 1'
#
loop_
_entity.id
_entity.type
_entity.pdbx_description
1 polymer ?
#
loop_
_entity_poly.entity_id
_entity_poly.type
_entity_poly.pdbx_seq_one_letter_code
_entity_poly.pdbx_strand_id
1 'polypeptide(L)'
;MSPRVERIMLSAILLLYAAVACTGITWGLPARRIDPYLFSGPPWPGEVIFTRAGAGAKLTPQTRSRLGADVDLDPLRTPDHQPVLLTEHEEDLARIYLRYRLYTYQPDEMITMMALAGMDPRRLQFDPRLYQYGGLFLYPVGGLIAATSLTGWIDLRSDVTFYLDAPEAFGRFYVVARAYTAAWGALGVLLVFGVARRLGGSRAGLLAALLFALMPVVVCMAHEGKPHLPGAVLMLAAVYFALRHLACCSCSEPRASARATSRNAVRLQQEKDQPTGSDHPSKRIDRSEESPHRLEPS
;
A
#
# COMPACT_ATOMS: atom_id res chain seq x y z
N MET A 1 -4.53 -4.04 -33.24
CA MET A 1 -5.27 -2.84 -32.78
C MET A 1 -4.36 -1.64 -32.93
N SER A 2 -4.84 -0.51 -33.44
CA SER A 2 -3.98 0.65 -33.63
C SER A 2 -3.57 1.26 -32.28
N PRO A 3 -2.36 1.85 -32.16
CA PRO A 3 -1.93 2.49 -30.92
C PRO A 3 -2.84 3.62 -30.45
N ARG A 4 -3.52 4.31 -31.38
CA ARG A 4 -4.49 5.38 -31.04
C ARG A 4 -5.71 4.81 -30.32
N VAL A 5 -6.31 3.75 -30.86
CA VAL A 5 -7.48 3.09 -30.25
C VAL A 5 -7.13 2.53 -28.87
N GLU A 6 -5.94 1.93 -28.73
CA GLU A 6 -5.46 1.43 -27.43
C GLU A 6 -5.40 2.52 -26.35
N ARG A 7 -4.82 3.69 -26.68
CA ARG A 7 -4.72 4.82 -25.75
C ARG A 7 -6.09 5.39 -25.37
N ILE A 8 -7.01 5.51 -26.33
CA ILE A 8 -8.37 5.99 -26.08
C ILE A 8 -9.09 5.03 -25.12
N MET A 9 -9.01 3.72 -25.38
CA MET A 9 -9.65 2.71 -24.54
C MET A 9 -9.05 2.68 -23.13
N LEU A 10 -7.72 2.73 -23.00
CA LEU A 10 -7.07 2.77 -21.69
C LEU A 10 -7.46 4.05 -20.91
N SER A 11 -7.55 5.19 -21.59
CA SER A 11 -8.00 6.45 -20.96
C SER A 11 -9.45 6.35 -20.49
N ALA A 12 -10.33 5.73 -21.28
CA ALA A 12 -11.71 5.47 -20.88
C ALA A 12 -11.79 4.55 -19.65
N ILE A 13 -10.95 3.51 -19.58
CA ILE A 13 -10.88 2.63 -18.39
C ILE A 13 -10.39 3.40 -17.16
N LEU A 14 -9.40 4.29 -17.30
CA LEU A 14 -8.95 5.13 -16.19
C LEU A 14 -10.01 6.12 -15.71
N LEU A 15 -10.76 6.72 -16.63
CA LEU A 15 -11.89 7.60 -16.29
C LEU A 15 -13.01 6.81 -15.59
N LEU A 16 -13.30 5.60 -16.06
CA LEU A 16 -14.24 4.69 -15.40
C LEU A 16 -13.77 4.33 -13.98
N TYR A 17 -12.50 3.96 -13.82
CA TYR A 17 -11.91 3.70 -12.51
C TYR A 17 -12.03 4.91 -11.58
N ALA A 18 -11.66 6.10 -12.07
CA ALA A 18 -11.77 7.32 -11.28
C ALA A 18 -13.22 7.63 -10.88
N ALA A 19 -14.18 7.44 -11.78
CA ALA A 19 -15.60 7.60 -11.47
C ALA A 19 -16.04 6.63 -10.37
N VAL A 20 -15.66 5.35 -10.46
CA VAL A 20 -16.00 4.33 -9.46
C VAL A 20 -15.30 4.60 -8.12
N ALA A 21 -14.02 4.93 -8.11
CA ALA A 21 -13.24 5.18 -6.90
C ALA A 21 -13.61 6.48 -6.18
N CYS A 22 -14.08 7.50 -6.92
CA CYS A 22 -14.54 8.75 -6.32
C CYS A 22 -16.02 8.71 -5.91
N THR A 23 -16.84 7.85 -6.53
CA THR A 23 -18.25 7.72 -6.18
C THR A 23 -18.39 7.02 -4.82
N GLY A 24 -18.83 7.77 -3.81
CA GLY A 24 -18.96 7.23 -2.47
C GLY A 24 -17.66 7.30 -1.64
N ILE A 25 -16.66 8.07 -2.08
CA ILE A 25 -15.42 8.29 -1.29
C ILE A 25 -15.70 8.83 0.13
N THR A 26 -16.84 9.51 0.31
CA THR A 26 -17.32 10.04 1.59
C THR A 26 -18.23 9.08 2.37
N TRP A 27 -18.43 7.86 1.89
CA TRP A 27 -19.29 6.88 2.56
C TRP A 27 -18.67 6.41 3.87
N GLY A 28 -19.51 6.31 4.90
CA GLY A 28 -19.12 5.89 6.25
C GLY A 28 -18.13 6.84 6.95
N LEU A 29 -18.04 8.10 6.51
CA LEU A 29 -17.31 9.15 7.22
C LEU A 29 -18.10 9.68 8.43
N PRO A 30 -17.41 10.14 9.49
CA PRO A 30 -18.04 10.76 10.65
C PRO A 30 -18.84 12.00 10.23
N ALA A 31 -20.07 12.11 10.74
CA ALA A 31 -20.98 13.22 10.42
C ALA A 31 -22.12 13.30 11.44
N ARG A 32 -22.66 14.50 11.70
CA ARG A 32 -23.80 14.73 12.60
C ARG A 32 -25.10 14.09 12.12
N ARG A 33 -25.21 13.71 10.84
CA ARG A 33 -26.37 12.99 10.31
C ARG A 33 -26.67 11.68 11.05
N ILE A 34 -25.69 11.12 11.75
CA ILE A 34 -25.86 9.88 12.52
C ILE A 34 -26.37 10.12 13.94
N ASP A 35 -26.37 11.37 14.42
CA ASP A 35 -26.73 11.73 15.79
C ASP A 35 -28.10 11.20 16.24
N PRO A 36 -29.16 11.25 15.41
CA PRO A 36 -30.47 10.71 15.81
C PRO A 36 -30.47 9.21 16.12
N TYR A 37 -29.44 8.47 15.66
CA TYR A 37 -29.28 7.04 15.93
C TYR A 37 -28.34 6.76 17.12
N LEU A 38 -27.51 7.73 17.51
CA LEU A 38 -26.56 7.59 18.61
C LEU A 38 -27.12 8.11 19.94
N PHE A 39 -27.88 9.20 19.88
CA PHE A 39 -28.38 9.88 21.06
C PHE A 39 -29.88 9.67 21.20
N SER A 40 -30.32 9.26 22.40
CA SER A 40 -31.74 9.21 22.77
C SER A 40 -32.34 10.58 23.08
N GLY A 41 -31.53 11.63 23.06
CA GLY A 41 -31.89 13.02 23.34
C GLY A 41 -31.00 14.01 22.58
N PRO A 42 -30.88 15.27 23.02
CA PRO A 42 -29.99 16.24 22.40
C PRO A 42 -28.54 15.71 22.32
N PRO A 43 -27.85 15.87 21.18
CA PRO A 43 -26.46 15.42 21.04
C PRO A 43 -25.55 16.07 22.08
N TRP A 44 -24.65 15.29 22.67
CA TRP A 44 -23.71 15.82 23.65
C TRP A 44 -22.73 16.79 22.98
N PRO A 45 -22.40 17.93 23.62
CA PRO A 45 -21.31 18.79 23.17
C PRO A 45 -19.97 18.04 23.14
N GLY A 46 -19.09 18.42 22.23
CA GLY A 46 -17.77 17.80 22.08
C GLY A 46 -16.95 17.80 23.38
N GLU A 47 -16.99 18.89 24.15
CA GLU A 47 -16.36 19.03 25.46
C GLU A 47 -16.83 17.96 26.47
N VAL A 48 -18.14 17.71 26.49
CA VAL A 48 -18.77 16.72 27.38
C VAL A 48 -18.33 15.31 26.99
N ILE A 49 -18.34 14.99 25.70
CA ILE A 49 -17.86 13.70 25.17
C ILE A 49 -16.38 13.52 25.53
N PHE A 50 -15.54 14.52 25.25
CA PHE A 50 -14.10 14.48 25.49
C PHE A 50 -13.76 14.26 26.97
N THR A 51 -14.43 14.98 27.85
CA THR A 51 -14.22 14.92 29.30
C THR A 51 -14.68 13.58 29.87
N ARG A 52 -15.91 13.16 29.56
CA ARG A 52 -16.49 11.89 30.06
C ARG A 52 -15.78 10.66 29.51
N ALA A 53 -15.25 10.72 28.28
CA ALA A 53 -14.48 9.62 27.72
C ALA A 53 -13.08 9.47 28.36
N GLY A 54 -12.65 10.43 29.20
CA GLY A 54 -11.29 10.47 29.75
C GLY A 54 -10.23 10.71 28.66
N ALA A 55 -10.61 11.30 27.52
CA ALA A 55 -9.75 11.41 26.35
C ALA A 55 -8.53 12.31 26.62
N GLY A 56 -8.67 13.34 27.45
CA GLY A 56 -7.58 14.25 27.81
C GLY A 56 -6.35 13.53 28.41
N ALA A 57 -6.55 12.57 29.31
CA ALA A 57 -5.46 11.81 29.93
C ALA A 57 -4.78 10.84 28.94
N LYS A 58 -5.56 10.24 28.04
CA LYS A 58 -5.07 9.29 27.02
C LYS A 58 -4.35 9.98 25.87
N LEU A 59 -4.77 11.18 25.52
CA LEU A 59 -4.28 11.93 24.37
C LEU A 59 -3.16 12.92 24.72
N THR A 60 -2.63 12.88 25.95
CA THR A 60 -1.48 13.72 26.30
C THR A 60 -0.26 13.37 25.44
N PRO A 61 0.60 14.36 25.10
CA PRO A 61 1.85 14.10 24.38
C PRO A 61 2.72 13.06 25.07
N GLN A 62 2.71 13.00 26.41
CA GLN A 62 3.51 12.05 27.20
C GLN A 62 3.01 10.61 27.03
N THR A 63 1.69 10.38 27.12
CA THR A 63 1.09 9.05 26.89
C THR A 63 1.34 8.60 25.45
N ARG A 64 1.12 9.49 24.47
CA ARG A 64 1.41 9.21 23.05
C ARG A 64 2.89 8.94 22.78
N SER A 65 3.79 9.62 23.48
CA SER A 65 5.24 9.41 23.32
C SER A 65 5.75 8.11 23.94
N ARG A 66 4.90 7.29 24.58
CA ARG A 66 5.31 6.01 25.18
C ARG A 66 4.72 4.80 24.46
N LEU A 67 3.66 4.97 23.69
CA LEU A 67 2.93 3.87 23.07
C LEU A 67 3.04 3.92 21.55
N GLY A 68 3.04 2.75 20.91
CA GLY A 68 2.84 2.65 19.47
C GLY A 68 1.41 3.06 19.10
N ALA A 69 1.21 3.58 17.89
CA ALA A 69 -0.13 4.00 17.46
C ALA A 69 -1.09 2.82 17.27
N ASP A 70 -0.55 1.60 17.16
CA ASP A 70 -1.23 0.31 17.05
C ASP A 70 -1.43 -0.41 18.40
N VAL A 71 -0.88 0.14 19.49
CA VAL A 71 -1.04 -0.47 20.81
C VAL A 71 -2.40 -0.12 21.38
N ASP A 72 -3.17 -1.15 21.76
CA ASP A 72 -4.42 -0.96 22.48
C ASP A 72 -4.15 -0.21 23.80
N LEU A 73 -4.79 0.95 23.97
CA LEU A 73 -4.67 1.78 25.15
C LEU A 73 -5.42 1.16 26.35
N ASP A 74 -6.42 0.33 26.07
CA ASP A 74 -7.30 -0.26 27.07
C ASP A 74 -7.45 -1.77 26.82
N PRO A 75 -6.35 -2.55 26.87
CA PRO A 75 -6.45 -3.99 26.67
C PRO A 75 -7.40 -4.58 27.71
N LEU A 76 -8.28 -5.48 27.28
CA LEU A 76 -9.19 -6.18 28.18
C LEU A 76 -8.37 -6.90 29.25
N ARG A 77 -8.42 -6.39 30.48
CA ARG A 77 -7.58 -6.86 31.60
C ARG A 77 -8.09 -8.15 32.22
N THR A 78 -9.34 -8.51 31.98
CA THR A 78 -9.99 -9.68 32.57
C THR A 78 -10.01 -10.84 31.56
N PRO A 79 -9.44 -12.01 31.91
CA PRO A 79 -9.57 -13.23 31.13
C PRO A 79 -10.98 -13.85 31.22
N ASP A 80 -11.90 -13.24 31.97
CA ASP A 80 -13.22 -13.81 32.22
C ASP A 80 -14.14 -13.62 31.00
N HIS A 81 -14.73 -14.72 30.54
CA HIS A 81 -15.75 -14.81 29.49
C HIS A 81 -17.07 -14.09 29.82
N GLN A 82 -17.06 -13.14 30.74
CA GLN A 82 -18.26 -12.41 31.15
C GLN A 82 -18.63 -11.37 30.07
N PRO A 83 -19.92 -11.25 29.70
CA PRO A 83 -20.38 -10.20 28.82
C PRO A 83 -20.04 -8.81 29.38
N VAL A 84 -19.39 -7.97 28.58
CA VAL A 84 -19.11 -6.57 28.94
C VAL A 84 -20.27 -5.70 28.45
N LEU A 85 -20.98 -5.05 29.37
CA LEU A 85 -22.04 -4.08 29.03
C LEU A 85 -21.42 -2.74 28.64
N LEU A 86 -21.28 -2.49 27.34
CA LEU A 86 -20.64 -1.29 26.79
C LEU A 86 -21.41 0.03 27.04
N THR A 87 -22.57 -0.02 27.67
CA THR A 87 -23.47 1.12 27.88
C THR A 87 -23.90 1.30 29.34
N GLU A 88 -23.25 0.58 30.27
CA GLU A 88 -23.60 0.61 31.69
C GLU A 88 -23.25 1.96 32.34
N HIS A 89 -22.12 2.56 31.93
CA HIS A 89 -21.65 3.82 32.47
C HIS A 89 -21.63 4.93 31.40
N GLU A 90 -21.87 6.17 31.82
CA GLU A 90 -21.81 7.33 30.92
C GLU A 90 -20.43 7.50 30.27
N GLU A 91 -19.36 7.06 30.94
CA GLU A 91 -18.00 7.06 30.40
C GLU A 91 -17.84 6.14 29.20
N ASP A 92 -18.44 4.94 29.26
CA ASP A 92 -18.40 3.97 28.16
C ASP A 92 -19.26 4.43 26.99
N LEU A 93 -20.42 5.03 27.27
CA LEU A 93 -21.23 5.73 26.26
C LEU A 93 -20.44 6.88 25.61
N ALA A 94 -19.72 7.69 26.39
CA ALA A 94 -18.88 8.77 25.86
C ALA A 94 -17.78 8.24 24.93
N ARG A 95 -17.15 7.11 25.27
CA ARG A 95 -16.16 6.45 24.40
C ARG A 95 -16.77 5.97 23.10
N ILE A 96 -17.98 5.42 23.14
CA ILE A 96 -18.74 5.04 21.93
C ILE A 96 -19.00 6.29 21.08
N TYR A 97 -19.49 7.38 21.67
CA TYR A 97 -19.77 8.62 20.94
C TYR A 97 -18.52 9.25 20.33
N LEU A 98 -17.40 9.25 21.06
CA LEU A 98 -16.11 9.69 20.52
C LEU A 98 -15.73 8.89 19.28
N ARG A 99 -15.89 7.56 19.32
CA ARG A 99 -15.59 6.71 18.17
C ARG A 99 -16.48 7.04 16.98
N TYR A 100 -17.80 7.12 17.15
CA TYR A 100 -18.69 7.45 16.04
C TYR A 100 -18.50 8.87 15.47
N ARG A 101 -18.02 9.82 16.29
CA ARG A 101 -17.77 11.20 15.85
C ARG A 101 -16.41 11.40 15.18
N LEU A 102 -15.44 10.53 15.42
CA LEU A 102 -14.09 10.68 14.84
C LEU A 102 -13.71 9.55 13.87
N TYR A 103 -14.26 8.36 14.00
CA TYR A 103 -13.83 7.18 13.26
C TYR A 103 -14.73 6.99 12.04
N THR A 104 -14.19 6.35 11.01
CA THR A 104 -14.99 5.86 9.89
C THR A 104 -15.58 4.47 10.23
N TYR A 105 -16.41 3.95 9.33
CA TYR A 105 -16.87 2.56 9.40
C TYR A 105 -15.72 1.53 9.32
N GLN A 106 -14.55 1.92 8.82
CA GLN A 106 -13.33 1.12 8.78
C GLN A 106 -12.42 1.55 9.94
N PRO A 107 -12.49 0.87 11.10
CA PRO A 107 -11.88 1.36 12.32
C PRO A 107 -10.36 1.59 12.19
N ASP A 108 -9.66 0.82 11.36
CA ASP A 108 -8.20 0.95 11.21
C ASP A 108 -7.78 2.21 10.45
N GLU A 109 -8.68 2.90 9.72
CA GLU A 109 -8.32 4.19 9.10
C GLU A 109 -7.93 5.23 10.16
N MET A 110 -8.49 5.13 11.37
CA MET A 110 -8.14 6.01 12.48
C MET A 110 -6.68 5.82 12.92
N ILE A 111 -6.10 4.62 12.79
CA ILE A 111 -4.72 4.36 13.20
C ILE A 111 -3.75 5.23 12.40
N THR A 112 -4.01 5.42 11.10
CA THR A 112 -3.29 6.39 10.25
C THR A 112 -3.36 7.80 10.84
N MET A 113 -4.55 8.25 11.24
CA MET A 113 -4.74 9.60 11.80
C MET A 113 -4.09 9.76 13.17
N MET A 114 -4.13 8.74 14.01
CA MET A 114 -3.47 8.71 15.31
C MET A 114 -1.95 8.78 15.16
N ALA A 115 -1.38 8.02 14.23
CA ALA A 115 0.05 8.05 13.93
C ALA A 115 0.50 9.44 13.46
N LEU A 116 -0.28 10.07 12.56
CA LEU A 116 0.00 11.43 12.09
C LEU A 116 -0.14 12.48 13.20
N ALA A 117 -1.16 12.36 14.06
CA ALA A 117 -1.37 13.25 15.21
C ALA A 117 -0.31 13.09 16.31
N GLY A 118 0.48 12.01 16.27
CA GLY A 118 1.64 11.78 17.14
C GLY A 118 2.92 12.50 16.67
N MET A 119 2.98 12.94 15.42
CA MET A 119 4.13 13.67 14.88
C MET A 119 4.11 15.15 15.28
N ASP A 120 5.29 15.74 15.42
CA ASP A 120 5.50 17.18 15.52
C ASP A 120 6.59 17.64 14.52
N PRO A 121 6.20 17.90 13.26
CA PRO A 121 7.14 18.37 12.23
C PRO A 121 7.85 19.68 12.58
N ARG A 122 7.25 20.55 13.41
CA ARG A 122 7.86 21.83 13.82
C ARG A 122 9.05 21.61 14.75
N ARG A 123 9.02 20.52 15.52
CA ARG A 123 10.11 20.05 16.38
C ARG A 123 10.98 18.98 15.73
N LEU A 124 10.82 18.75 14.43
CA LEU A 124 11.51 17.70 13.67
C LEU A 124 11.24 16.28 14.21
N GLN A 125 10.09 16.07 14.86
CA GLN A 125 9.65 14.77 15.36
C GLN A 125 8.72 14.12 14.34
N PHE A 126 9.31 13.44 13.36
CA PHE A 126 8.58 12.80 12.25
C PHE A 126 8.20 11.34 12.51
N ASP A 127 8.55 10.77 13.67
CA ASP A 127 8.31 9.34 13.92
C ASP A 127 6.80 9.04 14.14
N PRO A 128 6.14 8.29 13.23
CA PRO A 128 4.73 7.94 13.38
C PRO A 128 4.47 6.92 14.49
N ARG A 129 5.50 6.17 14.90
CA ARG A 129 5.36 5.02 15.82
C ARG A 129 4.30 4.00 15.36
N LEU A 130 4.12 3.90 14.04
CA LEU A 130 3.28 2.93 13.35
C LEU A 130 4.10 2.30 12.21
N TYR A 131 4.83 1.24 12.52
CA TYR A 131 5.77 0.64 11.57
C TYR A 131 5.12 -0.37 10.63
N GLN A 132 3.93 -0.88 10.96
CA GLN A 132 3.20 -1.83 10.12
C GLN A 132 2.82 -1.27 8.74
N TYR A 133 2.53 0.03 8.64
CA TYR A 133 2.05 0.66 7.40
C TYR A 133 3.17 1.18 6.50
N GLY A 134 4.38 1.34 7.05
CA GLY A 134 5.54 1.87 6.35
C GLY A 134 5.46 3.37 6.05
N GLY A 135 6.63 4.01 5.95
CA GLY A 135 6.72 5.46 5.72
C GLY A 135 6.19 5.93 4.36
N LEU A 136 6.26 5.07 3.33
CA LEU A 136 5.77 5.39 1.98
C LEU A 136 4.24 5.61 1.92
N PHE A 137 3.51 5.10 2.91
CA PHE A 137 2.09 5.38 3.06
C PHE A 137 1.85 6.60 3.96
N LEU A 138 2.42 6.59 5.16
CA LEU A 138 2.12 7.62 6.18
C LEU A 138 2.61 9.01 5.79
N TYR A 139 3.85 9.16 5.33
CA TYR A 139 4.41 10.49 5.06
C TYR A 139 3.71 11.21 3.91
N PRO A 140 3.39 10.57 2.77
CA PRO A 140 2.61 11.22 1.73
C PRO A 140 1.21 11.63 2.17
N VAL A 141 0.51 10.81 2.97
CA VAL A 141 -0.81 11.17 3.50
C VAL A 141 -0.70 12.41 4.41
N GLY A 142 0.25 12.43 5.35
CA GLY A 142 0.51 13.59 6.20
C GLY A 142 0.88 14.85 5.40
N GLY A 143 1.73 14.70 4.38
CA GLY A 143 2.10 15.80 3.48
C GLY A 143 0.91 16.34 2.67
N LEU A 144 0.03 15.48 2.18
CA LEU A 144 -1.20 15.89 1.48
C LEU A 144 -2.19 16.59 2.41
N ILE A 145 -2.34 16.14 3.65
CA ILE A 145 -3.14 16.81 4.68
C ILE A 145 -2.58 18.21 4.96
N ALA A 146 -1.26 18.34 5.12
CA ALA A 146 -0.62 19.64 5.30
C ALA A 146 -0.79 20.54 4.07
N ALA A 147 -0.65 20.01 2.85
CA ALA A 147 -0.84 20.79 1.63
C ALA A 147 -2.29 21.28 1.47
N THR A 148 -3.27 20.45 1.83
CA THR A 148 -4.69 20.80 1.75
C THR A 148 -5.16 21.71 2.88
N SER A 149 -4.41 21.81 3.99
CA SER A 149 -4.67 22.83 5.00
C SER A 149 -4.19 24.22 4.56
N LEU A 150 -3.13 24.30 3.74
CA LEU A 150 -2.68 25.57 3.15
C LEU A 150 -3.73 26.21 2.23
N THR A 151 -4.61 25.42 1.63
CA THR A 151 -5.72 25.91 0.80
C THR A 151 -6.99 26.22 1.59
N GLY A 152 -6.99 25.96 2.91
CA GLY A 152 -8.16 26.10 3.77
C GLY A 152 -9.22 25.00 3.60
N TRP A 153 -8.95 23.94 2.82
CA TRP A 153 -9.90 22.84 2.66
C TRP A 153 -9.96 21.95 3.91
N ILE A 154 -8.81 21.69 4.53
CA ILE A 154 -8.70 21.05 5.84
C ILE A 154 -8.38 22.08 6.91
N ASP A 155 -9.17 22.09 7.97
CA ASP A 155 -8.87 22.83 9.18
C ASP A 155 -7.94 21.98 10.05
N LEU A 156 -6.65 22.34 10.09
CA LEU A 156 -5.62 21.57 10.79
C LEU A 156 -5.37 22.16 12.18
N ARG A 157 -6.19 21.74 13.15
CA ARG A 157 -6.06 22.08 14.57
C ARG A 157 -5.78 20.85 15.43
N SER A 158 -5.14 21.07 16.57
CA SER A 158 -4.90 20.04 17.61
C SER A 158 -6.08 19.86 18.57
N ASP A 159 -7.10 20.71 18.46
CA ASP A 159 -8.28 20.71 19.32
C ASP A 159 -9.26 19.61 18.90
N VAL A 160 -9.31 18.53 19.68
CA VAL A 160 -10.20 17.39 19.45
C VAL A 160 -11.66 17.74 19.67
N THR A 161 -11.96 18.67 20.58
CA THR A 161 -13.33 19.04 20.95
C THR A 161 -14.04 19.71 19.77
N PHE A 162 -13.32 20.54 19.02
CA PHE A 162 -13.81 21.09 17.76
C PHE A 162 -14.27 20.01 16.77
N TYR A 163 -13.47 18.95 16.57
CA TYR A 163 -13.84 17.89 15.62
C TYR A 163 -14.97 17.01 16.15
N LEU A 164 -15.11 16.86 17.46
CA LEU A 164 -16.26 16.20 18.06
C LEU A 164 -17.54 17.01 17.78
N ASP A 165 -17.46 18.33 17.81
CA ASP A 165 -18.58 19.21 17.44
C ASP A 165 -18.76 19.36 15.92
N ALA A 166 -17.72 19.17 15.11
CA ALA A 166 -17.78 19.27 13.65
C ALA A 166 -17.18 18.00 13.00
N PRO A 167 -17.82 16.83 13.14
CA PRO A 167 -17.28 15.55 12.69
C PRO A 167 -16.99 15.52 11.17
N GLU A 168 -17.76 16.26 10.37
CA GLU A 168 -17.53 16.40 8.93
C GLU A 168 -16.18 17.06 8.60
N ALA A 169 -15.70 17.97 9.47
CA ALA A 169 -14.39 18.59 9.29
C ALA A 169 -13.27 17.55 9.46
N PHE A 170 -13.42 16.64 10.43
CA PHE A 170 -12.51 15.51 10.60
C PHE A 170 -12.64 14.48 9.46
N GLY A 171 -13.85 14.29 8.93
CA GLY A 171 -14.11 13.46 7.76
C GLY A 171 -13.22 13.79 6.54
N ARG A 172 -12.83 15.06 6.35
CA ARG A 172 -11.98 15.48 5.22
C ARG A 172 -10.57 14.90 5.25
N PHE A 173 -10.05 14.59 6.45
CA PHE A 173 -8.75 13.93 6.60
C PHE A 173 -8.78 12.53 5.97
N TYR A 174 -9.87 11.79 6.17
CA TYR A 174 -10.06 10.48 5.54
C TYR A 174 -10.25 10.58 4.03
N VAL A 175 -10.93 11.61 3.52
CA VAL A 175 -11.04 11.81 2.07
C VAL A 175 -9.66 11.96 1.43
N VAL A 176 -8.73 12.71 2.06
CA VAL A 176 -7.35 12.82 1.58
C VAL A 176 -6.64 11.47 1.55
N ALA A 177 -6.73 10.71 2.64
CA ALA A 177 -6.11 9.38 2.71
C ALA A 177 -6.68 8.41 1.66
N ARG A 178 -8.00 8.39 1.50
CA ARG A 178 -8.69 7.56 0.48
C ARG A 178 -8.35 8.01 -0.94
N ALA A 179 -8.29 9.31 -1.21
CA ALA A 179 -7.89 9.83 -2.52
C ALA A 179 -6.45 9.43 -2.88
N TYR A 180 -5.54 9.42 -1.89
CA TYR A 180 -4.20 8.89 -2.07
C TYR A 180 -4.22 7.39 -2.43
N THR A 181 -5.00 6.59 -1.70
CA THR A 181 -5.17 5.16 -2.00
C THR A 181 -5.78 4.93 -3.40
N ALA A 182 -6.80 5.70 -3.79
CA ALA A 182 -7.41 5.63 -5.11
C ALA A 182 -6.42 5.99 -6.23
N ALA A 183 -5.53 6.96 -6.02
CA ALA A 183 -4.48 7.28 -6.99
C ALA A 183 -3.55 6.09 -7.26
N TRP A 184 -3.24 5.29 -6.23
CA TRP A 184 -2.50 4.04 -6.40
C TRP A 184 -3.27 3.00 -7.21
N GLY A 185 -4.58 2.88 -7.03
CA GLY A 185 -5.38 1.98 -7.86
C GLY A 185 -5.37 2.36 -9.35
N ALA A 186 -5.35 3.65 -9.68
CA ALA A 186 -5.19 4.11 -11.07
C ALA A 186 -3.82 3.69 -11.66
N LEU A 187 -2.75 3.77 -10.87
CA LEU A 187 -1.45 3.21 -11.24
C LEU A 187 -1.51 1.68 -11.40
N GLY A 188 -2.26 0.99 -10.53
CA GLY A 188 -2.55 -0.44 -10.63
C GLY A 188 -3.16 -0.81 -11.98
N VAL A 189 -4.17 -0.06 -12.45
CA VAL A 189 -4.79 -0.25 -13.77
C VAL A 189 -3.74 -0.19 -14.89
N LEU A 190 -2.84 0.80 -14.85
CA LEU A 190 -1.75 0.94 -15.84
C LEU A 190 -0.77 -0.22 -15.81
N LEU A 191 -0.40 -0.70 -14.61
CA LEU A 191 0.55 -1.80 -14.44
C LEU A 191 -0.05 -3.14 -14.87
N VAL A 192 -1.30 -3.42 -14.52
CA VAL A 192 -2.03 -4.62 -14.98
C VAL A 192 -2.14 -4.62 -16.50
N PHE A 193 -2.51 -3.48 -17.11
CA PHE A 193 -2.49 -3.31 -18.56
C PHE A 193 -1.10 -3.66 -19.13
N GLY A 194 -0.04 -3.11 -18.54
CA GLY A 194 1.34 -3.32 -18.98
C GLY A 194 1.81 -4.78 -18.91
N VAL A 195 1.50 -5.47 -17.80
CA VAL A 195 1.82 -6.89 -17.61
C VAL A 195 1.06 -7.76 -18.61
N ALA A 196 -0.28 -7.65 -18.64
CA ALA A 196 -1.10 -8.49 -19.51
C ALA A 196 -0.86 -8.21 -21.00
N ARG A 197 -0.57 -6.95 -21.38
CA ARG A 197 -0.17 -6.61 -22.75
C ARG A 197 1.11 -7.30 -23.18
N ARG A 198 2.10 -7.45 -22.30
CA ARG A 198 3.35 -8.15 -22.61
C ARG A 198 3.14 -9.64 -22.83
N LEU A 199 2.21 -10.25 -22.10
CA LEU A 199 1.96 -11.69 -22.15
C LEU A 199 0.99 -12.09 -23.28
N GLY A 200 -0.05 -11.30 -23.52
CA GLY A 200 -1.15 -11.64 -24.44
C GLY A 200 -1.51 -10.56 -25.46
N GLY A 201 -0.67 -9.53 -25.62
CA GLY A 201 -0.91 -8.42 -26.53
C GLY A 201 -1.97 -7.42 -26.05
N SER A 202 -2.24 -6.39 -26.85
CA SER A 202 -3.02 -5.23 -26.43
C SER A 202 -4.46 -5.53 -25.97
N ARG A 203 -5.13 -6.52 -26.58
CA ARG A 203 -6.51 -6.88 -26.21
C ARG A 203 -6.55 -7.51 -24.81
N ALA A 204 -5.62 -8.41 -24.51
CA ALA A 204 -5.48 -9.00 -23.17
C ALA A 204 -5.16 -7.92 -22.12
N GLY A 205 -4.29 -6.96 -22.47
CA GLY A 205 -3.99 -5.81 -21.63
C GLY A 205 -5.23 -4.99 -21.26
N LEU A 206 -6.02 -4.58 -22.26
CA LEU A 206 -7.23 -3.79 -22.03
C LEU A 206 -8.28 -4.54 -21.22
N LEU A 207 -8.50 -5.83 -21.52
CA LEU A 207 -9.45 -6.66 -20.78
C LEU A 207 -9.02 -6.81 -19.32
N ALA A 208 -7.75 -7.12 -19.06
CA ALA A 208 -7.23 -7.26 -17.70
C ALA A 208 -7.33 -5.95 -16.91
N ALA A 209 -7.03 -4.81 -17.55
CA ALA A 209 -7.15 -3.49 -16.93
C ALA A 209 -8.59 -3.14 -16.56
N LEU A 210 -9.55 -3.43 -17.44
CA LEU A 210 -10.98 -3.25 -17.17
C LEU A 210 -11.46 -4.13 -16.02
N LEU A 211 -11.08 -5.41 -16.03
CA LEU A 211 -11.41 -6.35 -14.96
C LEU A 211 -10.84 -5.90 -13.62
N PHE A 212 -9.59 -5.43 -13.59
CA PHE A 212 -8.96 -4.89 -12.38
C PHE A 212 -9.66 -3.61 -11.88
N ALA A 213 -9.98 -2.69 -12.79
CA ALA A 213 -10.64 -1.42 -12.46
C ALA A 213 -12.03 -1.63 -11.82
N LEU A 214 -12.74 -2.68 -12.24
CA LEU A 214 -14.07 -3.04 -11.75
C LEU A 214 -14.05 -4.13 -10.67
N MET A 215 -12.86 -4.60 -10.26
CA MET A 215 -12.74 -5.68 -9.30
C MET A 215 -13.22 -5.21 -7.92
N PRO A 216 -14.22 -5.87 -7.29
CA PRO A 216 -14.81 -5.39 -6.04
C PRO A 216 -13.79 -5.11 -4.93
N VAL A 217 -12.78 -5.96 -4.78
CA VAL A 217 -11.73 -5.76 -3.76
C VAL A 217 -10.88 -4.51 -4.04
N VAL A 218 -10.60 -4.17 -5.30
CA VAL A 218 -9.86 -2.94 -5.64
C VAL A 218 -10.72 -1.72 -5.36
N VAL A 219 -12.02 -1.78 -5.68
CA VAL A 219 -12.96 -0.70 -5.39
C VAL A 219 -13.08 -0.49 -3.88
N CYS A 220 -13.28 -1.56 -3.09
CA CYS A 220 -13.34 -1.46 -1.64
C CYS A 220 -12.05 -0.88 -1.06
N MET A 221 -10.88 -1.41 -1.46
CA MET A 221 -9.61 -0.91 -0.95
C MET A 221 -9.31 0.53 -1.39
N ALA A 222 -9.81 0.99 -2.54
CA ALA A 222 -9.70 2.39 -2.96
C ALA A 222 -10.51 3.35 -2.07
N HIS A 223 -11.54 2.84 -1.40
CA HIS A 223 -12.35 3.58 -0.42
C HIS A 223 -11.79 3.49 1.01
N GLU A 224 -10.58 2.95 1.18
CA GLU A 224 -9.92 2.81 2.47
C GLU A 224 -8.60 3.59 2.49
N GLY A 225 -8.40 4.43 3.49
CA GLY A 225 -7.13 5.08 3.81
C GLY A 225 -6.11 4.12 4.43
N LYS A 226 -5.87 2.96 3.78
CA LYS A 226 -4.97 1.89 4.24
C LYS A 226 -3.92 1.54 3.17
N PRO A 227 -2.75 1.00 3.56
CA PRO A 227 -1.64 0.71 2.64
C PRO A 227 -1.83 -0.55 1.77
N HIS A 228 -2.94 -1.30 1.91
CA HIS A 228 -3.12 -2.57 1.21
C HIS A 228 -3.07 -2.44 -0.33
N LEU A 229 -3.86 -1.53 -0.90
CA LEU A 229 -3.86 -1.30 -2.35
C LEU A 229 -2.52 -0.72 -2.85
N PRO A 230 -1.91 0.30 -2.22
CA PRO A 230 -0.56 0.75 -2.58
C PRO A 230 0.47 -0.38 -2.55
N GLY A 231 0.45 -1.22 -1.51
CA GLY A 231 1.32 -2.38 -1.39
C GLY A 231 1.15 -3.38 -2.54
N ALA A 232 -0.09 -3.73 -2.87
CA ALA A 232 -0.40 -4.62 -4.00
C ALA A 232 0.08 -4.03 -5.34
N VAL A 233 -0.06 -2.72 -5.53
CA VAL A 233 0.38 -2.02 -6.75
C VAL A 233 1.91 -2.00 -6.85
N LEU A 234 2.63 -1.85 -5.73
CA LEU A 234 4.09 -1.97 -5.70
C LEU A 234 4.56 -3.39 -6.04
N MET A 235 3.86 -4.43 -5.57
CA MET A 235 4.13 -5.81 -5.99
C MET A 235 3.92 -5.99 -7.50
N LEU A 236 2.83 -5.45 -8.06
CA LEU A 236 2.59 -5.46 -9.50
C LEU A 236 3.67 -4.70 -10.27
N ALA A 237 4.17 -3.59 -9.74
CA ALA A 237 5.27 -2.84 -10.34
C ALA A 237 6.54 -3.70 -10.41
N ALA A 238 6.88 -4.40 -9.32
CA ALA A 238 8.03 -5.31 -9.28
C ALA A 238 7.91 -6.41 -10.35
N VAL A 239 6.73 -7.04 -10.47
CA VAL A 239 6.46 -8.04 -11.52
C VAL A 239 6.60 -7.44 -12.92
N TYR A 240 6.03 -6.25 -13.15
CA TYR A 240 6.14 -5.56 -14.43
C TYR A 240 7.59 -5.30 -14.84
N PHE A 241 8.42 -4.80 -13.91
CA PHE A 241 9.83 -4.53 -14.18
C PHE A 241 10.65 -5.81 -14.36
N ALA A 242 10.36 -6.88 -13.61
CA ALA A 242 10.99 -8.18 -13.81
C ALA A 242 10.72 -8.75 -15.21
N LEU A 243 9.46 -8.73 -15.66
CA LEU A 243 9.08 -9.14 -17.02
C LEU A 243 9.74 -8.26 -18.09
N ARG A 244 9.89 -6.96 -17.82
CA ARG A 244 10.62 -6.05 -18.72
C ARG A 244 12.10 -6.41 -18.82
N HIS A 245 12.74 -6.76 -17.71
CA HIS A 245 14.14 -7.15 -17.68
C HIS A 245 14.38 -8.44 -18.48
N LEU A 246 13.56 -9.49 -18.25
CA LEU A 246 13.66 -10.76 -18.96
C LEU A 246 13.53 -10.60 -20.48
N ALA A 247 12.59 -9.77 -20.94
CA ALA A 247 12.41 -9.51 -22.36
C ALA A 247 13.62 -8.82 -23.01
N CYS A 248 14.38 -8.00 -22.27
CA CYS A 248 15.59 -7.37 -22.79
C CYS A 248 16.76 -8.37 -22.92
N CYS A 249 16.90 -9.30 -21.98
CA CYS A 249 17.98 -10.30 -22.00
C CYS A 249 17.86 -11.26 -23.18
N SER A 250 16.65 -11.71 -23.53
CA SER A 250 16.42 -12.62 -24.66
C SER A 250 16.85 -12.04 -26.02
N CYS A 251 16.92 -10.72 -26.17
CA CYS A 251 17.42 -10.09 -27.41
C CYS A 251 18.95 -10.06 -27.50
N SER A 252 19.68 -10.28 -26.40
CA SER A 252 21.15 -10.17 -26.34
C SER A 252 21.88 -11.48 -26.66
N GLU A 253 21.19 -12.61 -26.59
CA GLU A 253 21.77 -13.95 -26.77
C GLU A 253 21.98 -14.48 -28.22
N PRO A 254 21.47 -13.89 -29.32
CA PRO A 254 21.68 -14.46 -30.65
C PRO A 254 23.13 -14.42 -31.17
N ARG A 255 24.02 -13.59 -30.59
CA ARG A 255 25.37 -13.38 -31.15
C ARG A 255 26.48 -14.23 -30.53
N ALA A 256 26.32 -14.71 -29.30
CA ALA A 256 27.32 -15.56 -28.67
C ALA A 256 27.31 -16.98 -29.24
N SER A 257 26.12 -17.56 -29.44
CA SER A 257 25.95 -18.88 -30.07
C SER A 257 26.40 -18.88 -31.53
N ALA A 258 26.00 -17.88 -32.34
CA ALA A 258 26.44 -17.78 -33.73
C ALA A 258 27.98 -17.63 -33.89
N ARG A 259 28.66 -16.92 -32.95
CA ARG A 259 30.13 -16.84 -32.95
C ARG A 259 30.81 -18.13 -32.48
N ALA A 260 30.23 -18.87 -31.55
CA ALA A 260 30.76 -20.16 -31.12
C ALA A 260 30.65 -21.20 -32.25
N THR A 261 29.51 -21.26 -32.95
CA THR A 261 29.32 -22.16 -34.10
C THR A 261 30.22 -21.77 -35.27
N SER A 262 30.40 -20.46 -35.54
CA SER A 262 31.33 -19.99 -36.57
C SER A 262 32.79 -20.29 -36.23
N ARG A 263 33.22 -20.13 -34.96
CA ARG A 263 34.59 -20.50 -34.55
C ARG A 263 34.84 -22.01 -34.62
N ASN A 264 33.86 -22.83 -34.24
CA ASN A 264 33.99 -24.29 -34.37
C ASN A 264 33.96 -24.75 -35.84
N ALA A 265 33.17 -24.11 -36.71
CA ALA A 265 33.20 -24.39 -38.15
C ALA A 265 34.55 -24.04 -38.77
N VAL A 266 35.13 -22.87 -38.43
CA VAL A 266 36.48 -22.48 -38.89
C VAL A 266 37.56 -23.43 -38.35
N ARG A 267 37.45 -23.83 -37.07
CA ARG A 267 38.39 -24.77 -36.47
C ARG A 267 38.33 -26.16 -37.13
N LEU A 268 37.13 -26.69 -37.36
CA LEU A 268 36.95 -27.97 -38.06
C LEU A 268 37.44 -27.91 -39.52
N GLN A 269 37.30 -26.77 -40.19
CA GLN A 269 37.87 -26.56 -41.52
C GLN A 269 39.41 -26.59 -41.47
N GLN A 270 40.01 -25.89 -40.50
CA GLN A 270 41.46 -25.88 -40.30
C GLN A 270 42.03 -27.25 -39.88
N GLU A 271 41.27 -28.04 -39.12
CA GLU A 271 41.66 -29.41 -38.73
C GLU A 271 41.59 -30.39 -39.91
N LYS A 272 40.71 -30.13 -40.89
CA LYS A 272 40.62 -30.94 -42.12
C LYS A 272 41.72 -30.66 -43.13
N ASP A 273 42.24 -29.42 -43.14
CA ASP A 273 43.30 -28.97 -44.05
C ASP A 273 44.72 -29.18 -43.48
N GLN A 274 44.84 -29.61 -42.22
CA GLN A 274 46.13 -30.02 -41.67
C GLN A 274 46.52 -31.41 -42.20
N PRO A 275 47.63 -31.54 -42.96
CA PRO A 275 48.10 -32.83 -43.42
C PRO A 275 48.42 -33.71 -42.21
N THR A 276 47.84 -34.91 -42.19
CA THR A 276 48.06 -35.97 -41.20
C THR A 276 49.52 -36.43 -41.25
N GLY A 277 50.40 -35.66 -40.65
CA GLY A 277 51.82 -35.91 -40.53
C GLY A 277 52.20 -36.28 -39.10
N SER A 278 52.60 -37.54 -38.94
CA SER A 278 53.55 -38.06 -37.95
C SER A 278 53.19 -38.03 -36.47
N ASP A 279 53.06 -39.24 -35.93
CA ASP A 279 53.74 -39.74 -34.72
C ASP A 279 53.89 -38.78 -33.55
N HIS A 280 52.99 -38.94 -32.56
CA HIS A 280 53.30 -38.52 -31.21
C HIS A 280 53.16 -39.65 -30.17
N PRO A 281 54.18 -39.82 -29.31
CA PRO A 281 54.31 -40.95 -28.42
C PRO A 281 53.35 -40.83 -27.23
N SER A 282 52.80 -41.99 -26.86
CA SER A 282 52.02 -42.26 -25.66
C SER A 282 52.71 -41.71 -24.40
N LYS A 283 52.25 -40.55 -23.91
CA LYS A 283 52.50 -40.11 -22.54
C LYS A 283 51.35 -40.59 -21.65
N ARG A 284 51.63 -41.71 -20.99
CA ARG A 284 50.92 -42.23 -19.82
C ARG A 284 50.92 -41.15 -18.73
N ILE A 285 49.76 -40.58 -18.42
CA ILE A 285 49.56 -39.68 -17.28
C ILE A 285 49.03 -40.54 -16.13
N ASP A 286 49.80 -40.54 -15.05
CA ASP A 286 49.49 -41.18 -13.79
C ASP A 286 48.24 -40.58 -13.14
N ARG A 287 47.39 -41.48 -12.63
CA ARG A 287 46.35 -41.18 -11.65
C ARG A 287 47.01 -41.03 -10.27
N SER A 288 47.13 -39.80 -9.79
CA SER A 288 47.14 -39.48 -8.36
C SER A 288 45.79 -38.79 -8.09
N GLU A 289 44.80 -39.49 -7.54
CA GLU A 289 44.55 -39.53 -6.09
C GLU A 289 44.72 -38.17 -5.44
N GLU A 290 43.61 -37.44 -5.24
CA GLU A 290 43.48 -36.57 -4.09
C GLU A 290 42.01 -36.36 -3.68
N SER A 291 41.84 -36.15 -2.39
CA SER A 291 40.77 -36.61 -1.50
C SER A 291 39.63 -35.57 -1.36
N PRO A 292 38.41 -35.97 -0.95
CA PRO A 292 37.30 -35.04 -0.75
C PRO A 292 37.40 -34.34 0.62
N HIS A 293 37.57 -33.01 0.61
CA HIS A 293 37.39 -32.23 1.83
C HIS A 293 35.92 -31.86 2.03
N ARG A 294 35.31 -32.56 2.99
CA ARG A 294 34.15 -32.14 3.79
C ARG A 294 34.35 -30.72 4.33
N LEU A 295 33.31 -29.90 4.25
CA LEU A 295 32.94 -29.00 5.35
C LEU A 295 31.42 -28.96 5.49
N GLU A 296 31.00 -29.27 6.71
CA GLU A 296 29.64 -29.31 7.24
C GLU A 296 29.30 -27.93 7.90
N PRO A 297 28.08 -27.74 8.47
CA PRO A 297 27.32 -26.49 8.40
C PRO A 297 27.50 -25.56 9.61
N SER A 298 26.85 -24.39 9.55
CA SER A 298 26.48 -23.57 10.70
C SER A 298 25.06 -23.04 10.50
#